data_AF-X1NZS6-F1
#
_entry.id   AF-X1NZS6-F1
#
_cell.length_a   1.000
_cell.length_b   1.000
_cell.length_c   1.000
_cell.angle_alpha   90.00
_cell.angle_beta   90.00
_cell.angle_gamma   90.00
#
_symmetry.space_group_name_H-M   'P 1'
#
loop_
_entity.id
_entity.type
_entity.pdbx_description
1 polymer ?
#
loop_
_entity_poly.entity_id
_entity_poly.type
_entity_poly.pdbx_seq_one_letter_code
_entity_poly.pdbx_strand_id
1 'polypeptide(L)'
;LDLSIKATREFGWYNRNTAFNPYMVEGKKTVALEIIEQMDFEVPDYLFIPVGDGCIISGAAKAYKDMFFLGFIDHLPKLVAVQAEGCKPIVEAVNGDGEVKFVVPNTIADSIAVGIPRNRLMAVRDVKESGGFGIAVSDEEILKAIKYLG
;
A
#
# COMPACT_ATOMS: atom_id res chain seq x y z
N LEU A 1 -14.68 -1.37 11.63
CA LEU A 1 -13.47 -1.77 12.39
C LEU A 1 -13.70 -1.75 13.91
N ASP A 2 -14.28 -0.69 14.47
CA ASP A 2 -14.33 -0.52 15.94
C ASP A 2 -15.15 -1.58 16.68
N LEU A 3 -16.23 -2.09 16.09
CA LEU A 3 -17.00 -3.21 16.66
C LEU A 3 -16.16 -4.51 16.72
N SER A 4 -15.38 -4.80 15.68
CA SER A 4 -14.51 -5.99 15.67
C SER A 4 -13.41 -5.90 16.72
N ILE A 5 -12.84 -4.71 16.94
CA ILE A 5 -11.84 -4.49 18.00
C ILE A 5 -12.48 -4.68 19.38
N LYS A 6 -13.68 -4.13 19.59
CA LYS A 6 -14.44 -4.32 20.84
C LYS A 6 -14.72 -5.81 21.10
N ALA A 7 -15.23 -6.54 20.11
CA ALA A 7 -15.50 -7.98 20.23
C ALA A 7 -14.24 -8.79 20.56
N THR A 8 -13.09 -8.49 19.91
CA THR A 8 -11.84 -9.20 20.22
C THR A 8 -11.37 -8.99 21.67
N ARG A 9 -11.62 -7.81 22.25
CA ARG A 9 -11.31 -7.53 23.66
C ARG A 9 -12.30 -8.21 24.61
N GLU A 10 -13.58 -8.25 24.26
CA GLU A 10 -14.63 -8.82 25.09
C GLU A 10 -14.57 -10.35 25.14
N PHE A 11 -14.40 -11.00 23.99
CA PHE A 11 -14.46 -12.45 23.86
C PHE A 11 -13.09 -13.14 23.83
N GLY A 12 -11.99 -12.38 23.92
CA GLY A 12 -10.62 -12.93 23.84
C GLY A 12 -10.26 -13.48 22.45
N TRP A 13 -10.98 -13.08 21.41
CA TRP A 13 -10.73 -13.56 20.04
C TRP A 13 -9.52 -12.90 19.41
N TYR A 14 -8.84 -13.65 18.53
CA TYR A 14 -7.73 -13.13 17.76
C TYR A 14 -8.21 -12.17 16.66
N ASN A 15 -7.62 -10.98 16.60
CA ASN A 15 -7.99 -9.95 15.63
C ASN A 15 -7.31 -10.20 14.26
N ARG A 16 -8.12 -10.56 13.26
CA ARG A 16 -7.67 -10.82 11.87
C ARG A 16 -7.79 -9.62 10.93
N ASN A 17 -8.09 -8.42 11.43
CA ASN A 17 -8.18 -7.24 10.56
C ASN A 17 -6.83 -6.93 9.92
N THR A 18 -6.85 -6.68 8.60
CA THR A 18 -5.67 -6.45 7.75
C THR A 18 -4.71 -5.43 8.34
N ALA A 19 -5.24 -4.33 8.84
CA ALA A 19 -4.43 -3.22 9.29
C ALA A 19 -4.08 -3.21 10.79
N PHE A 20 -4.51 -4.25 11.50
CA PHE A 20 -4.22 -4.43 12.93
C PHE A 20 -3.26 -5.60 13.14
N ASN A 21 -3.36 -6.62 12.30
CA ASN A 21 -2.60 -7.84 12.43
C ASN A 21 -1.22 -7.70 11.76
N PRO A 22 -0.10 -7.80 12.51
CA PRO A 22 1.24 -7.59 11.95
C PRO A 22 1.63 -8.64 10.90
N TYR A 23 1.08 -9.86 10.95
CA TYR A 23 1.36 -10.90 9.95
C TYR A 23 0.84 -10.54 8.57
N MET A 24 -0.08 -9.58 8.46
CA MET A 24 -0.63 -9.18 7.17
C MET A 24 0.41 -8.44 6.32
N VAL A 25 1.32 -7.68 6.93
CA VAL A 25 2.43 -7.05 6.20
C VAL A 25 3.40 -8.11 5.69
N GLU A 26 3.80 -9.09 6.52
CA GLU A 26 4.67 -10.20 6.10
C GLU A 26 4.01 -11.08 5.04
N GLY A 27 2.71 -11.36 5.15
CA GLY A 27 1.99 -12.13 4.15
C GLY A 27 1.86 -11.36 2.83
N LYS A 28 1.66 -10.04 2.87
CA LYS A 28 1.56 -9.22 1.65
C LYS A 28 2.92 -8.93 1.02
N LYS A 29 4.01 -9.00 1.77
CA LYS A 29 5.39 -8.90 1.27
C LYS A 29 5.69 -9.92 0.19
N THR A 30 5.07 -11.11 0.23
CA THR A 30 5.39 -12.20 -0.71
C THR A 30 5.15 -11.81 -2.17
N VAL A 31 4.19 -10.94 -2.46
CA VAL A 31 3.95 -10.46 -3.84
C VAL A 31 5.20 -9.79 -4.44
N ALA A 32 5.95 -9.06 -3.62
CA ALA A 32 7.18 -8.42 -4.08
C ALA A 32 8.36 -9.40 -4.13
N LEU A 33 8.36 -10.44 -3.30
CA LEU A 33 9.34 -11.53 -3.45
C LEU A 33 9.12 -12.30 -4.76
N GLU A 34 7.86 -12.57 -5.10
CA GLU A 34 7.48 -13.20 -6.37
C GLU A 34 7.85 -12.31 -7.56
N ILE A 35 7.60 -10.99 -7.50
CA ILE A 35 8.03 -10.05 -8.55
C ILE A 35 9.56 -10.09 -8.74
N ILE A 36 10.33 -10.04 -7.65
CA ILE A 36 11.80 -10.08 -7.72
C ILE A 36 12.26 -11.39 -8.36
N GLU A 37 11.69 -12.53 -7.96
CA GLU A 37 12.00 -13.84 -8.56
C GLU A 37 11.64 -13.89 -10.05
N GLN A 38 10.45 -13.43 -10.41
CA GLN A 38 9.94 -13.44 -11.79
C GLN A 38 10.67 -12.48 -12.73
N MET A 39 11.36 -11.49 -12.18
CA MET A 39 12.22 -10.57 -12.92
C MET A 39 13.68 -11.01 -12.95
N ASP A 40 13.99 -12.26 -12.61
CA ASP A 40 15.36 -12.78 -12.54
C ASP A 40 16.28 -11.91 -11.66
N PHE A 41 15.73 -11.40 -10.55
CA PHE A 41 16.41 -10.51 -9.60
C PHE A 41 16.77 -9.11 -10.16
N GLU A 42 16.32 -8.76 -11.37
CA GLU A 42 16.40 -7.40 -11.90
C GLU A 42 15.33 -6.52 -11.25
N VAL A 43 15.75 -5.38 -10.69
CA VAL A 43 14.87 -4.48 -9.95
C VAL A 43 14.17 -3.52 -10.93
N PRO A 44 12.84 -3.36 -10.88
CA PRO A 44 12.15 -2.38 -11.71
C PRO A 44 12.46 -0.96 -11.25
N ASP A 45 12.52 0.00 -12.19
CA ASP A 45 12.68 1.42 -11.84
C ASP A 45 11.55 1.93 -10.92
N TYR A 46 10.32 1.49 -11.18
CA TYR A 46 9.12 1.90 -10.48
C TYR A 46 8.23 0.70 -10.16
N LEU A 47 7.64 0.72 -8.96
CA LEU A 47 6.62 -0.23 -8.54
C LEU A 47 5.32 0.50 -8.20
N PHE A 48 4.32 0.39 -9.07
CA PHE A 48 3.01 1.02 -8.90
C PHE A 48 2.09 0.12 -8.08
N ILE A 49 1.58 0.63 -6.95
CA ILE A 49 0.74 -0.13 -6.03
C ILE A 49 -0.53 0.67 -5.73
N PRO A 50 -1.73 0.11 -5.98
CA PRO A 50 -2.98 0.67 -5.46
C PRO A 50 -2.99 0.67 -3.92
N VAL A 51 -3.31 1.81 -3.30
CA VAL A 51 -3.20 1.98 -1.85
C VAL A 51 -4.55 2.32 -1.21
N GLY A 52 -5.09 1.38 -0.43
CA GLY A 52 -6.11 1.68 0.57
C GLY A 52 -5.46 2.00 1.91
N ASP A 53 -5.30 0.97 2.74
CA ASP A 53 -4.80 1.14 4.12
C ASP A 53 -3.27 1.42 4.23
N GLY A 54 -2.49 1.00 3.24
CA GLY A 54 -1.02 1.09 3.24
C GLY A 54 -0.29 -0.24 3.49
N CYS A 55 -1.01 -1.33 3.79
CA CYS A 55 -0.41 -2.62 4.13
C CYS A 55 0.39 -3.26 2.97
N ILE A 56 -0.15 -3.25 1.74
CA ILE A 56 0.50 -3.88 0.58
C ILE A 56 1.78 -3.13 0.19
N ILE A 57 1.72 -1.80 0.05
CA ILE A 57 2.88 -0.99 -0.33
C ILE A 57 4.01 -1.07 0.71
N SER A 58 3.67 -1.10 2.00
CA SER A 58 4.67 -1.28 3.07
C SER A 58 5.25 -2.70 3.08
N GLY A 59 4.41 -3.72 2.80
CA GLY A 59 4.87 -5.10 2.64
C GLY A 59 5.84 -5.25 1.47
N ALA A 60 5.51 -4.64 0.32
CA ALA A 60 6.40 -4.60 -0.84
C ALA A 60 7.71 -3.88 -0.52
N ALA A 61 7.66 -2.71 0.12
CA ALA A 61 8.83 -1.97 0.56
C ALA A 61 9.76 -2.83 1.44
N LYS A 62 9.18 -3.57 2.39
CA LYS A 62 9.92 -4.51 3.24
C LYS A 62 10.57 -5.63 2.43
N ALA A 63 9.91 -6.16 1.40
CA ALA A 63 10.48 -7.18 0.51
C ALA A 63 11.76 -6.71 -0.16
N TYR A 64 11.70 -5.56 -0.83
CA TYR A 64 12.87 -5.01 -1.49
C TYR A 64 13.97 -4.65 -0.49
N LYS A 65 13.63 -4.05 0.66
CA LYS A 65 14.61 -3.76 1.73
C LYS A 65 15.29 -5.03 2.26
N ASP A 66 14.54 -6.10 2.50
CA ASP A 66 15.09 -7.37 2.98
C ASP A 66 15.98 -8.03 1.92
N MET A 67 15.56 -8.05 0.65
CA MET A 67 16.35 -8.65 -0.45
C MET A 67 17.62 -7.86 -0.75
N PHE A 68 17.56 -6.53 -0.66
CA PHE A 68 18.72 -5.66 -0.77
C PHE A 68 19.71 -5.90 0.38
N PHE A 69 19.21 -5.95 1.63
CA PHE A 69 20.04 -6.22 2.80
C PHE A 69 20.74 -7.59 2.73
N LEU A 70 20.06 -8.59 2.17
CA LEU A 70 20.61 -9.94 1.96
C LEU A 70 21.57 -10.04 0.76
N GLY A 71 21.71 -8.98 -0.04
CA GLY A 71 22.60 -8.95 -1.21
C GLY A 71 22.07 -9.69 -2.43
N PHE A 72 20.77 -9.96 -2.52
CA PHE A 72 20.15 -10.57 -3.70
C PHE A 72 19.86 -9.55 -4.81
N ILE A 73 19.73 -8.28 -4.45
CA ILE A 73 19.54 -7.15 -5.37
C ILE A 73 20.48 -6.01 -4.96
N ASP A 74 20.83 -5.13 -5.89
CA ASP A 74 21.85 -4.10 -5.73
C ASP A 74 21.30 -2.67 -5.60
N HIS A 75 19.98 -2.48 -5.76
CA HIS A 75 19.28 -1.22 -5.50
C HIS A 75 17.81 -1.44 -5.14
N LEU A 76 17.09 -0.37 -4.79
CA LEU A 76 15.67 -0.40 -4.44
C LEU A 76 14.83 0.28 -5.53
N PRO A 77 13.62 -0.21 -5.82
CA PRO A 77 12.71 0.43 -6.77
C PRO A 77 12.10 1.69 -6.15
N LYS A 78 11.69 2.65 -6.99
CA LYS A 78 10.85 3.77 -6.53
C LYS A 78 9.41 3.31 -6.37
N LEU A 79 8.84 3.49 -5.19
CA LEU A 79 7.45 3.10 -4.93
C LEU A 79 6.48 4.18 -5.40
N VAL A 80 5.44 3.80 -6.12
CA VAL A 80 4.39 4.73 -6.54
C VAL A 80 3.07 4.35 -5.89
N ALA A 81 2.60 5.20 -4.98
CA ALA A 81 1.30 5.02 -4.34
C ALA A 81 0.19 5.52 -5.27
N VAL A 82 -0.72 4.65 -5.67
CA VAL A 82 -1.85 4.99 -6.55
C VAL A 82 -3.15 4.99 -5.74
N GLN A 83 -3.89 6.09 -5.75
CA GLN A 83 -5.20 6.19 -5.10
C GLN A 83 -6.27 6.76 -6.03
N ALA A 84 -7.54 6.48 -5.75
CA ALA A 84 -8.63 7.13 -6.46
C ALA A 84 -8.74 8.61 -6.05
N GLU A 85 -9.10 9.49 -6.98
CA GLU A 85 -9.21 10.93 -6.72
C GLU A 85 -10.11 11.30 -5.55
N GLY A 86 -11.22 10.58 -5.38
CA GLY A 86 -12.17 10.79 -4.28
C GLY A 86 -11.78 10.08 -2.97
N CYS A 87 -10.61 9.45 -2.88
CA CYS A 87 -10.07 8.88 -1.65
C CYS A 87 -8.52 8.79 -1.71
N LYS A 88 -7.84 9.95 -1.66
CA LYS A 88 -6.38 10.07 -1.86
C LYS A 88 -5.53 10.58 -0.68
N PRO A 89 -5.83 10.24 0.59
CA PRO A 89 -5.17 10.85 1.74
C PRO A 89 -3.68 10.48 1.88
N ILE A 90 -3.23 9.34 1.34
CA ILE A 90 -1.81 8.95 1.34
C ILE A 90 -1.07 9.66 0.21
N VAL A 91 -1.68 9.79 -0.98
CA VAL A 91 -1.08 10.54 -2.10
C VAL A 91 -0.82 11.99 -1.70
N GLU A 92 -1.79 12.64 -1.05
CA GLU A 92 -1.61 14.01 -0.55
C GLU A 92 -0.48 14.12 0.46
N ALA A 93 -0.38 13.18 1.39
CA ALA A 93 0.68 13.15 2.40
C ALA A 93 2.07 12.89 1.80
N VAL A 94 2.19 11.94 0.86
CA VAL A 94 3.45 11.63 0.17
C VAL A 94 3.97 12.85 -0.58
N ASN A 95 3.10 13.53 -1.33
CA ASN A 95 3.48 14.68 -2.14
C ASN A 95 3.56 16.00 -1.34
N GLY A 96 3.12 15.98 -0.08
CA GLY A 96 3.11 17.13 0.83
C GLY A 96 4.01 16.95 2.06
N ASP A 97 3.53 17.46 3.18
CA ASP A 97 4.23 17.49 4.47
C ASP A 97 4.40 16.11 5.14
N GLY A 98 3.75 15.07 4.62
CA GLY A 98 3.77 13.72 5.21
C GLY A 98 2.60 13.45 6.15
N GLU A 99 1.73 14.43 6.40
CA GLU A 99 0.55 14.26 7.25
C GLU A 99 -0.65 13.78 6.45
N VAL A 100 -1.25 12.70 6.93
CA VAL A 100 -2.39 12.05 6.28
C VAL A 100 -3.68 12.57 6.91
N LYS A 101 -4.43 13.33 6.13
CA LYS A 101 -5.73 13.89 6.52
C LYS A 101 -6.83 12.87 6.24
N PHE A 102 -7.70 12.62 7.22
CA PHE A 102 -8.80 11.69 7.02
C PHE A 102 -9.88 12.29 6.14
N VAL A 103 -10.47 11.46 5.29
CA VAL A 103 -11.48 11.85 4.31
C VAL A 103 -12.67 10.91 4.37
N VAL A 104 -13.82 11.34 3.83
CA VAL A 104 -14.93 10.44 3.53
C VAL A 104 -14.67 9.89 2.12
N PRO A 105 -14.45 8.57 1.94
CA PRO A 105 -14.18 8.01 0.63
C PRO A 105 -15.35 8.18 -0.32
N ASN A 106 -15.05 8.57 -1.56
CA ASN A 106 -16.02 8.62 -2.65
C ASN A 106 -15.39 8.09 -3.95
N THR A 107 -15.47 6.78 -4.17
CA THR A 107 -14.91 6.13 -5.37
C THR A 107 -15.58 4.78 -5.59
N ILE A 108 -15.65 4.33 -6.84
CA ILE A 108 -16.05 2.96 -7.20
C ILE A 108 -15.03 1.89 -6.76
N ALA A 109 -13.78 2.29 -6.46
CA ALA A 109 -12.69 1.37 -6.15
C ALA A 109 -12.74 0.92 -4.67
N ASP A 110 -13.77 0.15 -4.34
CA ASP A 110 -14.15 -0.24 -2.96
C ASP A 110 -12.97 -0.77 -2.12
N SER A 111 -12.12 -1.63 -2.71
CA SER A 111 -10.97 -2.21 -2.00
C SER A 111 -9.92 -1.19 -1.55
N ILE A 112 -9.87 0.00 -2.15
CA ILE A 112 -8.95 1.09 -1.77
C ILE A 112 -9.68 2.33 -1.24
N ALA A 113 -11.00 2.26 -1.05
CA ALA A 113 -11.84 3.32 -0.50
C ALA A 113 -11.66 3.46 1.03
N VAL A 114 -10.44 3.79 1.48
CA VAL A 114 -10.05 3.84 2.89
C VAL A 114 -9.77 5.27 3.35
N GLY A 115 -10.75 5.88 4.01
CA GLY A 115 -10.68 7.28 4.47
C GLY A 115 -9.86 7.50 5.72
N ILE A 116 -9.63 6.44 6.50
CA ILE A 116 -8.81 6.44 7.73
C ILE A 116 -7.78 5.31 7.62
N PRO A 117 -6.74 5.45 6.80
CA PRO A 117 -5.77 4.38 6.60
C PRO A 117 -4.97 4.16 7.90
N ARG A 118 -4.86 2.93 8.37
CA ARG A 118 -4.22 2.63 9.66
C ARG A 118 -2.71 2.45 9.51
N ASN A 119 -2.23 1.89 8.40
CA ASN A 119 -0.80 1.79 8.09
C ASN A 119 -0.24 3.02 7.35
N ARG A 120 -0.94 4.15 7.41
CA ARG A 120 -0.62 5.39 6.69
C ARG A 120 0.80 5.90 6.93
N LEU A 121 1.30 5.84 8.17
CA LEU A 121 2.64 6.34 8.51
C LEU A 121 3.74 5.50 7.87
N MET A 122 3.57 4.16 7.87
CA MET A 122 4.49 3.25 7.19
C MET A 122 4.48 3.50 5.69
N ALA A 123 3.30 3.56 5.08
CA ALA A 123 3.17 3.77 3.64
C ALA A 123 3.80 5.11 3.18
N VAL A 124 3.51 6.22 3.87
CA VAL A 124 4.09 7.53 3.53
C VAL A 124 5.62 7.51 3.67
N ARG A 125 6.13 6.95 4.77
CA ARG A 125 7.56 6.82 4.99
C ARG A 125 8.22 5.99 3.89
N ASP A 126 7.70 4.80 3.61
CA ASP A 126 8.32 3.87 2.67
C ASP A 126 8.33 4.44 1.24
N VAL A 127 7.28 5.15 0.82
CA VAL A 127 7.27 5.85 -0.47
C VAL A 127 8.31 6.97 -0.52
N LYS A 128 8.36 7.84 0.50
CA LYS A 128 9.32 8.95 0.56
C LYS A 128 10.78 8.44 0.61
N GLU A 129 11.07 7.42 1.42
CA GLU A 129 12.40 6.81 1.52
C GLU A 129 12.87 6.18 0.21
N SER A 130 11.94 5.62 -0.58
CA SER A 130 12.26 5.06 -1.91
C SER A 130 12.55 6.12 -2.98
N GLY A 131 12.37 7.42 -2.69
CA GLY A 131 12.40 8.48 -3.70
C GLY A 131 11.23 8.42 -4.68
N GLY A 132 10.15 7.75 -4.28
CA GLY A 132 8.91 7.60 -5.03
C GLY A 132 7.91 8.74 -4.81
N PHE A 133 6.69 8.57 -5.28
CA PHE A 133 5.64 9.61 -5.23
C PHE A 133 4.23 9.03 -5.24
N GLY A 134 3.22 9.89 -5.01
CA GLY A 134 1.82 9.52 -5.09
C GLY A 134 1.15 9.99 -6.39
N ILE A 135 0.28 9.17 -6.96
CA ILE A 135 -0.58 9.51 -8.10
C ILE A 135 -2.04 9.28 -7.71
N ALA A 136 -2.90 10.27 -8.01
CA ALA A 136 -4.34 10.10 -7.95
C ALA A 136 -4.91 9.89 -9.36
N VAL A 137 -5.85 8.95 -9.51
CA VAL A 137 -6.52 8.65 -10.78
C VAL A 137 -8.05 8.72 -10.62
N SER A 138 -8.76 9.16 -11.65
CA SER A 138 -10.21 9.29 -11.61
C SER A 138 -10.90 7.92 -11.72
N ASP A 139 -12.16 7.83 -11.27
CA ASP A 139 -12.95 6.60 -11.42
C ASP A 139 -13.16 6.24 -12.91
N GLU A 140 -13.26 7.23 -13.80
CA GLU A 140 -13.30 6.99 -15.25
C GLU A 140 -12.00 6.39 -15.78
N GLU A 141 -10.83 6.83 -15.28
CA GLU A 141 -9.54 6.24 -15.64
C GLU A 141 -9.41 4.81 -15.13
N ILE A 142 -9.88 4.54 -13.91
CA ILE A 142 -9.95 3.18 -13.33
C ILE A 142 -10.82 2.28 -14.22
N LEU A 143 -12.03 2.72 -14.60
CA LEU A 143 -12.92 1.95 -15.48
C LEU A 143 -12.34 1.72 -16.87
N LYS A 144 -11.67 2.73 -17.45
CA LYS A 144 -10.99 2.60 -18.73
C LYS A 144 -9.86 1.58 -18.65
N ALA A 145 -9.06 1.60 -17.57
CA ALA A 145 -7.97 0.65 -17.37
C ALA A 145 -8.48 -0.78 -17.20
N ILE A 146 -9.57 -0.98 -16.43
CA ILE A 146 -10.23 -2.30 -16.31
C ILE A 146 -10.61 -2.82 -17.71
N LYS A 147 -11.34 -2.00 -18.50
CA LYS A 147 -11.75 -2.40 -19.85
C LYS A 147 -10.56 -2.68 -20.78
N TYR A 148 -9.45 -1.99 -20.60
CA TYR A 148 -8.25 -2.18 -21.41
C TYR A 148 -7.51 -3.48 -21.08
N LEU A 149 -7.47 -3.89 -19.80
CA LEU A 149 -6.72 -5.05 -19.33
C LEU A 149 -7.46 -6.39 -19.49
N GLY A 150 -8.79 -6.36 -19.66
CA GLY A 150 -9.64 -7.54 -19.89
C GLY A 150 -10.50 -7.89 -18.69
#